data_AF-A0A821GTB7-F1
#
_entry.id   AF-A0A821GTB7-F1
#
_cell.length_a   1.000
_cell.length_b   1.000
_cell.length_c   1.000
_cell.angle_alpha   90.00
_cell.angle_beta   90.00
_cell.angle_gamma   90.00
#
_symmetry.space_group_name_H-M   'P 1'
#
loop_
_entity.id
_entity.type
_entity.pdbx_description
1 polymer ?
#
loop_
_entity_poly.entity_id
_entity_poly.type
_entity_poly.pdbx_seq_one_letter_code
_entity_poly.pdbx_strand_id
1 'polypeptide(L)'
;MVSHCPEIYSGPYQFCFDTVNGTQQIGYIRPIWLNRPTEVLPSSDEWITCIRLSIKPDKRGDRLQRNFDDIQPILLLFLNRLRQIEIIRDNNNHILSSSSTFTRIDHAQEQIIELQERTTQSESIIKHFWLVVKKVIHVPTDLKMKLSEVKCDVESTTIAIAYPLNPIYECSSRQVLSAQPLFAYLPLRSYGFRFILQADFEITAARQEILRDNRWNDWLKSEMIQLFPLAYEQFQHLPDLLTQCTLDFHQTNNPLTKIQTLKYFLKLIPTRNEIDPYFNIFVDKSIQGLMGIIRLPVFCHDDEQIIDWVLPSQCVIVRDTFIRKIFSQNLLLSHFNSYYLHDEFIKECDEQILIKLGCRRLDFADILRLIRTLYKQNDQIHSTKTTSIEQIAQWLLCIDYSLQQERERPGFNTDYDDDDETEMTTINELKKLKIIPLRQQSQLVSFDEFDKRTILFPPNKSIKYDKHLKLVLDDLPTIDDRLLDYIEDKYPRRIDSIKTLLTNLG
;
A
#
# COMPACT_ATOMS: atom_id res chain seq x y z
N MET A 1 6.85 -23.38 -33.44
CA MET A 1 7.12 -22.74 -34.75
C MET A 1 5.80 -22.59 -35.52
N VAL A 2 5.46 -21.37 -35.97
CA VAL A 2 4.15 -21.01 -36.55
C VAL A 2 4.08 -21.05 -38.08
N SER A 3 5.22 -20.99 -38.77
CA SER A 3 5.34 -21.10 -40.23
C SER A 3 6.51 -22.03 -40.60
N HIS A 4 6.46 -22.61 -41.80
CA HIS A 4 7.55 -23.41 -42.38
C HIS A 4 8.37 -22.63 -43.41
N CYS A 5 7.80 -21.54 -43.95
CA CYS A 5 8.38 -20.72 -45.00
C CYS A 5 8.10 -19.23 -44.72
N PRO A 6 8.72 -18.63 -43.68
CA PRO A 6 8.66 -17.19 -43.49
C PRO A 6 9.37 -16.48 -44.65
N GLU A 7 8.69 -15.50 -45.24
CA GLU A 7 9.23 -14.61 -46.28
C GLU A 7 9.52 -13.25 -45.66
N ILE A 8 10.64 -12.63 -46.05
CA ILE A 8 11.09 -11.33 -45.55
C ILE A 8 11.35 -10.43 -46.75
N TYR A 9 10.75 -9.24 -46.71
CA TYR A 9 10.92 -8.17 -47.70
C TYR A 9 11.39 -6.91 -46.94
N SER A 10 12.56 -6.38 -47.25
CA SER A 10 13.09 -5.18 -46.59
C SER A 10 13.93 -4.37 -47.58
N GLY A 11 13.40 -3.22 -48.03
CA GLY A 11 14.00 -2.45 -49.11
C GLY A 11 14.32 -3.32 -50.34
N PRO A 12 15.58 -3.43 -50.78
CA PRO A 12 15.97 -4.24 -51.95
C PRO A 12 16.05 -5.75 -51.66
N TYR A 13 15.96 -6.17 -50.39
CA TYR A 13 16.18 -7.56 -50.00
C TYR A 13 14.87 -8.33 -49.94
N GLN A 14 14.81 -9.47 -50.64
CA GLN A 14 13.65 -10.36 -50.67
C GLN A 14 14.11 -11.81 -50.59
N PHE A 15 13.82 -12.49 -49.49
CA PHE A 15 14.23 -13.88 -49.29
C PHE A 15 13.27 -14.62 -48.35
N CYS A 16 13.29 -15.95 -48.38
CA CYS A 16 12.56 -16.79 -47.45
C CYS A 16 13.47 -17.82 -46.78
N PHE A 17 12.96 -18.46 -45.73
CA PHE A 17 13.59 -19.61 -45.10
C PHE A 17 12.71 -20.84 -45.26
N ASP A 18 13.16 -21.87 -45.95
CA ASP A 18 12.38 -23.10 -46.11
C ASP A 18 12.90 -24.20 -45.17
N THR A 19 12.09 -24.59 -44.19
CA THR A 19 12.41 -25.66 -43.23
C THR A 19 12.10 -27.07 -43.76
N VAL A 20 11.35 -27.19 -44.86
CA VAL A 20 10.91 -28.47 -45.42
C VAL A 20 11.81 -28.86 -46.59
N ASN A 21 12.07 -27.95 -47.53
CA ASN A 21 12.88 -28.23 -48.72
C ASN A 21 14.32 -27.67 -48.62
N GLY A 22 14.60 -26.76 -47.68
CA GLY A 22 15.94 -26.20 -47.45
C GLY A 22 16.89 -27.10 -46.66
N THR A 23 16.43 -28.28 -46.24
CA THR A 23 17.17 -29.27 -45.43
C THR A 23 18.07 -30.21 -46.24
N GLN A 24 18.26 -29.96 -47.55
CA GLN A 24 19.19 -30.75 -48.37
C GLN A 24 20.66 -30.66 -47.89
N GLN A 25 20.98 -29.76 -46.96
CA GLN A 25 22.28 -29.71 -46.26
C GLN A 25 22.08 -29.69 -44.75
N ILE A 26 22.68 -30.66 -44.07
CA ILE A 26 22.56 -30.89 -42.62
C ILE A 26 23.07 -29.67 -41.85
N GLY A 27 22.22 -29.11 -40.99
CA GLY A 27 22.64 -28.30 -39.82
C GLY A 27 22.49 -26.77 -39.90
N TYR A 28 22.18 -26.17 -41.05
CA TYR A 28 22.10 -24.69 -41.18
C TYR A 28 20.88 -24.22 -41.98
N ILE A 29 20.18 -23.19 -41.47
CA ILE A 29 19.07 -22.53 -42.17
C ILE A 29 19.66 -21.49 -43.11
N ARG A 30 19.53 -21.68 -44.43
CA ARG A 30 20.03 -20.76 -45.46
C ARG A 30 18.89 -19.90 -46.03
N PRO A 31 19.07 -18.58 -46.19
CA PRO A 31 18.10 -17.73 -46.89
C PRO A 31 18.06 -18.07 -48.39
N ILE A 32 16.85 -18.16 -48.94
CA ILE A 32 16.59 -18.41 -50.37
C ILE A 32 16.06 -17.12 -50.97
N TRP A 33 16.76 -16.55 -51.96
CA TRP A 33 16.34 -15.31 -52.62
C TRP A 33 15.06 -15.50 -53.41
N LEU A 34 14.13 -14.55 -53.26
CA LEU A 34 12.87 -14.51 -53.99
C LEU A 34 12.96 -13.47 -55.11
N ASN A 35 12.52 -13.86 -56.32
CA ASN A 35 12.43 -12.93 -57.45
C ASN A 35 11.16 -12.07 -57.39
N ARG A 36 10.09 -12.62 -56.79
CA ARG A 36 8.78 -11.98 -56.63
C ARG A 36 8.08 -12.54 -55.39
N PRO A 37 7.17 -11.76 -54.76
CA PRO A 37 6.34 -12.26 -53.69
C PRO A 37 5.41 -13.39 -54.13
N THR A 38 5.19 -14.38 -53.26
CA THR A 38 4.30 -15.52 -53.55
C THR A 38 2.82 -15.11 -53.55
N GLU A 39 2.45 -14.03 -52.85
CA GLU A 39 1.13 -13.41 -52.85
C GLU A 39 1.23 -11.88 -52.95
N VAL A 40 0.12 -11.23 -53.26
CA VAL A 40 0.03 -9.77 -53.27
C VAL A 40 0.30 -9.22 -51.87
N LEU A 41 1.33 -8.38 -51.76
CA LEU A 41 1.68 -7.68 -50.53
C LEU A 41 0.93 -6.34 -50.46
N PRO A 42 0.78 -5.75 -49.26
CA PRO A 42 0.35 -4.35 -49.11
C PRO A 42 1.26 -3.43 -49.92
N SER A 43 0.74 -2.25 -50.31
CA SER A 43 1.47 -1.29 -51.14
C SER A 43 2.86 -1.02 -50.57
N SER A 44 3.90 -1.00 -51.42
CA SER A 44 5.28 -0.81 -50.97
C SER A 44 5.53 0.53 -50.27
N ASP A 45 4.62 1.50 -50.44
CA ASP A 45 4.67 2.81 -49.78
C ASP A 45 4.22 2.75 -48.30
N GLU A 46 3.61 1.64 -47.86
CA GLU A 46 3.03 1.49 -46.53
C GLU A 46 4.00 0.87 -45.50
N TRP A 47 5.15 0.33 -45.93
CA TRP A 47 6.06 -0.39 -45.04
C TRP A 47 7.53 -0.36 -45.49
N ILE A 48 8.45 -0.41 -44.52
CA ILE A 48 9.91 -0.52 -44.77
C ILE A 48 10.34 -1.99 -44.80
N THR A 49 9.78 -2.78 -43.89
CA THR A 49 10.06 -4.21 -43.75
C THR A 49 8.75 -4.96 -43.57
N CYS A 50 8.50 -5.97 -44.40
CA CYS A 50 7.37 -6.89 -44.31
C CYS A 50 7.89 -8.30 -44.01
N ILE A 51 7.35 -8.93 -42.96
CA ILE A 51 7.59 -10.33 -42.65
C ILE A 51 6.28 -11.08 -42.85
N ARG A 52 6.23 -11.94 -43.87
CA ARG A 52 5.06 -12.73 -44.19
C ARG A 52 5.22 -14.14 -43.63
N LEU A 53 4.27 -14.54 -42.79
CA LEU A 53 4.27 -15.84 -42.13
C LEU A 53 3.13 -16.70 -42.69
N SER A 54 3.45 -17.71 -43.51
CA SER A 54 2.45 -18.71 -43.92
C SER A 54 2.11 -19.61 -42.73
N ILE A 55 1.02 -19.32 -42.03
CA ILE A 55 0.62 -20.03 -40.81
C ILE A 55 0.30 -21.49 -41.13
N LYS A 56 0.88 -22.43 -40.37
CA LYS A 56 0.62 -23.87 -40.49
C LYS A 56 -0.87 -24.18 -40.24
N PRO A 57 -1.50 -25.09 -40.98
CA PRO A 57 -2.93 -25.40 -40.83
C PRO A 57 -3.28 -25.80 -39.38
N ASP A 58 -2.45 -26.60 -38.72
CA ASP A 58 -2.66 -27.06 -37.33
C ASP A 58 -2.53 -25.94 -36.27
N LYS A 59 -2.04 -24.77 -36.68
CA LYS A 59 -1.91 -23.56 -35.86
C LYS A 59 -2.92 -22.48 -36.25
N ARG A 60 -3.67 -22.68 -37.34
CA ARG A 60 -4.80 -21.82 -37.72
C ARG A 60 -5.97 -22.14 -36.80
N GLY A 61 -6.53 -21.13 -36.15
CA GLY A 61 -7.70 -21.25 -35.28
C GLY A 61 -7.70 -20.24 -34.15
N ASP A 62 -8.74 -20.33 -33.31
CA ASP A 62 -9.04 -19.38 -32.23
C ASP A 62 -7.87 -19.10 -31.29
N ARG A 63 -6.99 -20.09 -31.06
CA ARG A 63 -5.83 -19.92 -30.17
C ARG A 63 -4.89 -18.82 -30.65
N LEU A 64 -4.66 -18.71 -31.97
CA LEU A 64 -3.80 -17.66 -32.51
C LEU A 64 -4.48 -16.30 -32.40
N GLN A 65 -5.78 -16.24 -32.66
CA GLN A 65 -6.57 -15.00 -32.53
C GLN A 65 -6.56 -14.51 -31.08
N ARG A 66 -6.82 -15.39 -30.10
CA ARG A 66 -6.75 -15.08 -28.67
C ARG A 66 -5.39 -14.53 -28.26
N ASN A 67 -4.28 -15.08 -28.79
CA ASN A 67 -2.94 -14.55 -28.50
C ASN A 67 -2.75 -13.10 -29.00
N PHE A 68 -3.43 -12.70 -30.09
CA PHE A 68 -3.42 -11.30 -30.56
C PHE A 68 -4.39 -10.43 -29.76
N ASP A 69 -5.50 -10.99 -29.28
CA ASP A 69 -6.44 -10.30 -28.37
C ASP A 69 -5.81 -10.04 -26.99
N ASP A 70 -4.90 -10.90 -26.55
CA ASP A 70 -4.15 -10.75 -25.29
C ASP A 70 -3.04 -9.67 -25.35
N ILE A 71 -2.80 -9.06 -26.52
CA ILE A 71 -1.82 -7.98 -26.67
C ILE A 71 -2.36 -6.73 -26.01
N GLN A 72 -1.63 -6.22 -25.02
CA GLN A 72 -2.03 -5.05 -24.24
C GLN A 72 -1.18 -3.81 -24.58
N PRO A 73 -1.74 -2.59 -24.45
CA PRO A 73 -1.01 -1.34 -24.67
C PRO A 73 0.26 -1.20 -23.82
N ILE A 74 0.26 -1.85 -22.65
CA ILE A 74 1.34 -1.82 -21.65
C ILE A 74 2.69 -2.32 -22.18
N LEU A 75 2.69 -3.07 -23.29
CA LEU A 75 3.91 -3.49 -23.99
C LEU A 75 4.76 -2.30 -24.47
N LEU A 76 4.13 -1.16 -24.79
CA LEU A 76 4.83 0.02 -25.28
C LEU A 76 5.53 0.83 -24.17
N LEU A 77 5.20 0.58 -22.89
CA LEU A 77 5.54 1.43 -21.75
C LEU A 77 7.04 1.70 -21.58
N PHE A 78 7.88 0.70 -21.86
CA PHE A 78 9.35 0.81 -21.72
C PHE A 78 10.12 0.60 -23.03
N LEU A 79 9.43 0.58 -24.17
CA LEU A 79 10.10 0.49 -25.46
C LEU A 79 10.67 1.86 -25.85
N ASN A 80 11.91 1.88 -26.34
CA ASN A 80 12.61 3.13 -26.63
C ASN A 80 12.17 3.79 -27.94
N ARG A 81 11.81 2.99 -28.96
CA ARG A 81 11.55 3.47 -30.33
C ARG A 81 10.15 3.16 -30.82
N LEU A 82 9.57 2.03 -30.41
CA LEU A 82 8.23 1.64 -30.87
C LEU A 82 7.19 2.48 -30.12
N ARG A 83 6.42 3.27 -30.87
CA ARG A 83 5.39 4.17 -30.31
C ARG A 83 3.98 3.74 -30.63
N GLN A 84 3.79 2.89 -31.64
CA GLN A 84 2.47 2.44 -32.05
C GLN A 84 2.53 0.99 -32.51
N ILE A 85 1.51 0.22 -32.17
CA ILE A 85 1.24 -1.12 -32.69
C ILE A 85 -0.18 -1.10 -33.26
N GLU A 86 -0.34 -1.54 -34.49
CA GLU A 86 -1.65 -1.71 -35.12
C GLU A 86 -1.84 -3.18 -35.49
N ILE A 87 -2.97 -3.74 -35.07
CA ILE A 87 -3.38 -5.10 -35.37
C ILE A 87 -4.60 -5.01 -36.27
N ILE A 88 -4.45 -5.40 -37.53
CA ILE A 88 -5.54 -5.41 -38.52
C ILE A 88 -5.94 -6.87 -38.76
N ARG A 89 -7.23 -7.15 -38.60
CA ARG A 89 -7.82 -8.45 -38.89
C ARG A 89 -8.68 -8.31 -40.13
N ASP A 90 -8.19 -8.82 -41.25
CA ASP A 90 -8.95 -8.89 -42.48
C ASP A 90 -9.63 -10.25 -42.61
N ASN A 91 -10.96 -10.22 -42.75
CA ASN A 91 -11.74 -11.41 -43.07
C ASN A 91 -11.97 -11.38 -44.59
N ASN A 92 -11.76 -12.51 -45.28
CA ASN A 92 -11.82 -12.66 -46.75
C ASN A 92 -13.05 -12.07 -47.47
N ASN A 93 -14.07 -11.58 -46.76
CA ASN A 93 -15.25 -10.91 -47.29
C ASN A 93 -15.20 -9.36 -47.22
N HIS A 94 -14.11 -8.72 -46.75
CA HIS A 94 -13.89 -7.25 -46.70
C HIS A 94 -15.01 -6.37 -46.05
N ILE A 95 -16.04 -6.98 -45.43
CA ILE A 95 -17.20 -6.27 -44.86
C ILE A 95 -17.03 -5.98 -43.35
N LEU A 96 -16.12 -6.68 -42.66
CA LEU A 96 -15.95 -6.61 -41.19
C LEU A 96 -14.46 -6.70 -40.79
N SER A 97 -13.62 -5.84 -41.36
CA SER A 97 -12.22 -5.73 -40.92
C SER A 97 -12.20 -5.05 -39.55
N SER A 98 -11.64 -5.73 -38.54
CA SER A 98 -11.48 -5.15 -37.19
C SER A 98 -10.04 -4.72 -36.99
N SER A 99 -9.81 -3.54 -36.41
CA SER A 99 -8.47 -3.12 -36.03
C SER A 99 -8.41 -2.65 -34.59
N SER A 100 -7.26 -2.94 -33.98
CA SER A 100 -6.88 -2.47 -32.65
C SER A 100 -5.56 -1.72 -32.79
N THR A 101 -5.56 -0.45 -32.39
CA THR A 101 -4.37 0.41 -32.40
C THR A 101 -4.00 0.77 -30.97
N PHE A 102 -2.74 0.48 -30.62
CA PHE A 102 -2.14 0.85 -29.35
C PHE A 102 -1.09 1.93 -29.60
N THR A 103 -1.18 3.06 -28.90
CA THR A 103 -0.27 4.20 -29.08
C THR A 103 0.28 4.66 -27.75
N ARG A 104 1.57 5.00 -27.72
CA ARG A 104 2.26 5.61 -26.58
C ARG A 104 2.56 7.07 -26.86
N ILE A 105 2.17 7.93 -25.93
CA ILE A 105 2.46 9.36 -25.93
C ILE A 105 3.21 9.69 -24.64
N ASP A 106 4.34 10.37 -24.78
CA ASP A 106 5.18 10.77 -23.65
C ASP A 106 4.94 12.26 -23.35
N HIS A 107 4.52 12.55 -22.12
CA HIS A 107 4.27 13.90 -21.61
C HIS A 107 5.29 14.27 -20.52
N ALA A 108 5.40 15.56 -20.20
CA ALA A 108 6.24 16.08 -19.13
C ALA A 108 7.66 15.46 -19.12
N GLN A 109 8.37 15.51 -20.25
CA GLN A 109 9.73 14.95 -20.40
C GLN A 109 9.81 13.45 -20.07
N GLU A 110 8.83 12.67 -20.54
CA GLU A 110 8.69 11.22 -20.31
C GLU A 110 8.37 10.80 -18.86
N GLN A 111 7.99 11.72 -17.98
CA GLN A 111 7.56 11.40 -16.62
C GLN A 111 6.13 10.85 -16.60
N ILE A 112 5.25 11.36 -17.47
CA ILE A 112 3.88 10.89 -17.60
C ILE A 112 3.73 10.20 -18.95
N ILE A 113 3.41 8.91 -18.94
CA ILE A 113 3.18 8.14 -20.16
C ILE A 113 1.70 7.84 -20.31
N GLU A 114 1.14 8.24 -21.44
CA GLU A 114 -0.22 7.91 -21.86
C GLU A 114 -0.18 6.76 -22.86
N LEU A 115 -0.90 5.69 -22.54
CA LEU A 115 -1.13 4.55 -23.42
C LEU A 115 -2.58 4.59 -23.88
N GLN A 116 -2.78 4.73 -25.18
CA GLN A 116 -4.09 4.77 -25.81
C GLN A 116 -4.40 3.44 -26.46
N GLU A 117 -5.63 2.99 -26.32
CA GLU A 117 -6.22 1.86 -27.02
C GLU A 117 -7.43 2.33 -27.81
N ARG A 118 -7.39 2.10 -29.13
CA ARG A 118 -8.48 2.36 -30.05
C ARG A 118 -8.86 1.07 -30.74
N THR A 119 -10.12 0.70 -30.68
CA THR A 119 -10.67 -0.46 -31.38
C THR A 119 -11.76 -0.01 -32.35
N THR A 120 -11.85 -0.58 -33.55
CA THR A 120 -12.91 -0.19 -34.51
C THR A 120 -14.32 -0.48 -34.03
N GLN A 121 -14.49 -1.32 -33.01
CA GLN A 121 -15.79 -1.66 -32.41
C GLN A 121 -16.27 -0.62 -31.38
N SER A 122 -15.40 0.29 -30.93
CA SER A 122 -15.72 1.31 -29.93
C SER A 122 -15.28 2.67 -30.43
N GLU A 123 -16.17 3.66 -30.39
CA GLU A 123 -15.81 5.05 -30.69
C GLU A 123 -14.96 5.68 -29.57
N SER A 124 -15.00 5.11 -28.36
CA SER A 124 -14.21 5.61 -27.23
C SER A 124 -12.77 5.11 -27.28
N ILE A 125 -11.84 6.03 -26.98
CA ILE A 125 -10.42 5.71 -26.80
C ILE A 125 -10.21 5.43 -25.32
N ILE A 126 -9.73 4.24 -25.00
CA ILE A 126 -9.35 3.90 -23.63
C ILE A 126 -7.95 4.45 -23.39
N LYS A 127 -7.77 5.20 -22.30
CA LYS A 127 -6.50 5.86 -21.96
C LYS A 127 -5.98 5.36 -20.62
N HIS A 128 -4.73 4.95 -20.57
CA HIS A 128 -4.03 4.55 -19.36
C HIS A 128 -2.84 5.46 -19.10
N PHE A 129 -2.78 6.06 -17.92
CA PHE A 129 -1.75 7.01 -17.53
C PHE A 129 -0.81 6.39 -16.52
N TRP A 130 0.48 6.64 -16.69
CA TRP A 130 1.54 6.08 -15.86
C TRP A 130 2.52 7.17 -15.45
N LEU A 131 2.84 7.25 -14.15
CA LEU A 131 3.97 8.02 -13.66
C LEU A 131 5.21 7.13 -13.72
N VAL A 132 6.21 7.51 -14.51
CA VAL A 132 7.42 6.72 -14.73
C VAL A 132 8.65 7.43 -14.17
N VAL A 133 9.25 6.79 -13.18
CA VAL A 133 10.48 7.23 -12.52
C VAL A 133 11.62 6.38 -13.07
N LYS A 134 12.60 7.00 -13.74
CA LYS A 134 13.77 6.31 -14.33
C LYS A 134 15.06 6.80 -13.67
N LYS A 135 16.04 5.91 -13.54
CA LYS A 135 17.41 6.27 -13.16
C LYS A 135 18.42 5.42 -13.94
N VAL A 136 19.46 6.07 -14.44
CA VAL A 136 20.64 5.39 -14.98
C VAL A 136 21.59 5.06 -13.84
N ILE A 137 22.04 3.80 -13.78
CA ILE A 137 22.96 3.29 -12.77
C ILE A 137 24.19 2.72 -13.44
N HIS A 138 25.35 2.90 -12.81
CA HIS A 138 26.63 2.41 -13.30
C HIS A 138 26.93 1.03 -12.75
N VAL A 139 27.36 0.11 -13.61
CA VAL A 139 27.64 -1.27 -13.22
C VAL A 139 28.95 -1.32 -12.43
N PRO A 140 28.95 -1.87 -11.20
CA PRO A 140 30.16 -2.06 -10.41
C PRO A 140 31.20 -2.92 -11.14
N THR A 141 32.47 -2.53 -11.05
CA THR A 141 33.61 -3.23 -11.70
C THR A 141 33.69 -4.70 -11.30
N ASP A 142 33.38 -5.01 -10.04
CA ASP A 142 33.48 -6.35 -9.48
C ASP A 142 32.43 -7.31 -10.06
N LEU A 143 31.29 -6.78 -10.50
CA LEU A 143 30.25 -7.53 -11.19
C LEU A 143 30.63 -7.77 -12.65
N LYS A 144 31.26 -6.78 -13.32
CA LYS A 144 31.72 -6.92 -14.71
C LYS A 144 32.64 -8.12 -14.91
N MET A 145 33.56 -8.36 -13.97
CA MET A 145 34.54 -9.47 -14.06
C MET A 145 33.92 -10.88 -13.96
N LYS A 146 32.65 -10.99 -13.55
CA LYS A 146 31.99 -12.28 -13.26
C LYS A 146 30.74 -12.51 -14.12
N LEU A 147 30.46 -11.61 -15.05
CA LEU A 147 29.35 -11.73 -15.99
C LEU A 147 29.78 -12.53 -17.23
N SER A 148 28.80 -13.08 -17.95
CA SER A 148 29.03 -13.75 -19.24
C SER A 148 29.66 -12.78 -20.25
N GLU A 149 30.39 -13.31 -21.24
CA GLU A 149 31.13 -12.52 -22.25
C GLU A 149 30.30 -11.40 -22.91
N VAL A 150 28.97 -11.56 -22.97
CA VAL A 150 28.02 -10.59 -23.58
C VAL A 150 27.79 -9.34 -22.72
N LYS A 151 28.03 -9.40 -21.40
CA LYS A 151 27.76 -8.30 -20.45
C LYS A 151 29.01 -7.63 -19.87
N CYS A 152 30.20 -8.09 -20.24
CA CYS A 152 31.46 -7.47 -19.79
C CYS A 152 31.58 -5.99 -20.19
N ASP A 153 30.98 -5.60 -21.32
CA ASP A 153 31.10 -4.24 -21.89
C ASP A 153 29.98 -3.28 -21.45
N VAL A 154 29.03 -3.72 -20.59
CA VAL A 154 27.93 -2.85 -20.16
C VAL A 154 28.42 -1.89 -19.07
N GLU A 155 28.51 -0.60 -19.39
CA GLU A 155 28.95 0.44 -18.46
C GLU A 155 27.84 0.95 -17.52
N SER A 156 26.62 1.02 -18.04
CA SER A 156 25.46 1.51 -17.31
C SER A 156 24.19 0.83 -17.80
N THR A 157 23.20 0.73 -16.93
CA THR A 157 21.85 0.26 -17.26
C THR A 157 20.81 1.19 -16.66
N THR A 158 19.58 1.14 -17.19
CA THR A 158 18.48 1.96 -16.71
C THR A 158 17.53 1.12 -15.90
N ILE A 159 17.20 1.58 -14.70
CA ILE A 159 16.15 1.04 -13.85
C ILE A 159 14.96 1.98 -13.84
N ALA A 160 13.75 1.45 -13.76
CA ALA A 160 12.54 2.27 -13.69
C ALA A 160 11.43 1.65 -12.82
N ILE A 161 10.59 2.53 -12.27
CA ILE A 161 9.31 2.18 -11.66
C ILE A 161 8.21 2.94 -12.42
N ALA A 162 7.12 2.25 -12.78
CA ALA A 162 5.94 2.89 -13.33
C ALA A 162 4.72 2.65 -12.44
N TYR A 163 4.10 3.74 -11.99
CA TYR A 163 2.90 3.73 -11.16
C TYR A 163 1.67 4.01 -12.03
N PRO A 164 0.62 3.18 -11.97
CA PRO A 164 -0.63 3.47 -12.67
C PRO A 164 -1.29 4.70 -12.04
N LEU A 165 -1.87 5.58 -12.84
CA LEU A 165 -2.50 6.81 -12.36
C LEU A 165 -4.03 6.79 -12.47
N ASN A 166 -4.61 5.99 -13.37
CA ASN A 166 -6.07 5.91 -13.51
C ASN A 166 -6.81 5.66 -12.19
N PRO A 167 -6.35 4.73 -11.30
CA PRO A 167 -7.08 4.45 -10.07
C PRO A 167 -7.02 5.57 -9.03
N ILE A 168 -6.20 6.62 -9.23
CA ILE A 168 -5.95 7.63 -8.20
C ILE A 168 -7.22 8.38 -7.77
N TYR A 169 -8.17 8.61 -8.69
CA TYR A 169 -9.47 9.23 -8.41
C TYR A 169 -10.53 8.24 -7.97
N GLU A 170 -10.41 6.98 -8.41
CA GLU A 170 -11.35 5.91 -8.09
C GLU A 170 -11.06 5.26 -6.73
N CYS A 171 -9.91 5.59 -6.12
CA CYS A 171 -9.40 5.04 -4.85
C CYS A 171 -10.23 5.49 -3.63
N SER A 172 -11.55 5.34 -3.69
CA SER A 172 -12.45 5.26 -2.56
C SER A 172 -12.21 3.93 -1.82
N SER A 173 -12.45 3.98 -0.50
CA SER A 173 -11.86 3.16 0.59
C SER A 173 -11.76 1.62 0.51
N ARG A 174 -12.04 0.92 -0.60
CA ARG A 174 -12.03 -0.56 -0.65
C ARG A 174 -11.57 -1.24 -1.94
N GLN A 175 -11.09 -0.49 -2.94
CA GLN A 175 -10.70 -1.11 -4.21
C GLN A 175 -9.30 -1.71 -4.11
N VAL A 176 -9.20 -3.03 -4.30
CA VAL A 176 -7.92 -3.75 -4.36
C VAL A 176 -7.25 -3.39 -5.69
N LEU A 177 -6.14 -2.67 -5.63
CA LEU A 177 -5.31 -2.38 -6.80
C LEU A 177 -4.77 -3.70 -7.37
N SER A 178 -4.90 -3.88 -8.69
CA SER A 178 -4.47 -5.10 -9.36
C SER A 178 -2.94 -5.22 -9.37
N ALA A 179 -2.47 -6.46 -9.20
CA ALA A 179 -1.06 -6.76 -9.27
C ALA A 179 -0.54 -6.54 -10.71
N GLN A 180 0.61 -5.88 -10.82
CA GLN A 180 1.26 -5.54 -12.07
C GLN A 180 2.37 -6.55 -12.40
N PRO A 181 2.66 -6.78 -13.69
CA PRO A 181 3.76 -7.65 -14.08
C PRO A 181 5.12 -6.98 -13.86
N LEU A 182 6.15 -7.79 -13.62
CA LEU A 182 7.55 -7.35 -13.65
C LEU A 182 8.00 -7.22 -15.10
N PHE A 183 8.87 -6.26 -15.44
CA PHE A 183 9.34 -6.05 -16.82
C PHE A 183 10.83 -6.27 -16.99
N ALA A 184 11.17 -7.00 -18.06
CA ALA A 184 12.50 -7.03 -18.68
C ALA A 184 12.34 -6.66 -20.16
N TYR A 185 12.12 -5.37 -20.43
CA TYR A 185 11.58 -4.76 -21.67
C TYR A 185 10.17 -5.22 -22.06
N LEU A 186 9.84 -6.49 -21.85
CA LEU A 186 8.51 -7.06 -22.01
C LEU A 186 7.97 -7.56 -20.66
N PRO A 187 6.64 -7.68 -20.51
CA PRO A 187 6.01 -8.19 -19.31
C PRO A 187 6.43 -9.64 -19.02
N LEU A 188 6.75 -9.90 -17.76
CA LEU A 188 6.93 -11.22 -17.16
C LEU A 188 5.72 -11.52 -16.26
N ARG A 189 5.79 -12.57 -15.44
CA ARG A 189 4.78 -12.82 -14.41
C ARG A 189 4.70 -11.67 -13.37
N SER A 190 3.57 -11.57 -12.69
CA SER A 190 3.44 -10.71 -11.51
C SER A 190 4.09 -11.33 -10.27
N TYR A 191 4.57 -10.46 -9.38
CA TYR A 191 5.16 -10.81 -8.09
C TYR A 191 4.42 -10.15 -6.91
N GLY A 192 3.24 -9.55 -7.15
CA GLY A 192 2.42 -8.90 -6.11
C GLY A 192 2.58 -7.38 -5.98
N PHE A 193 3.42 -6.75 -6.80
CA PHE A 193 3.52 -5.29 -6.84
C PHE A 193 2.28 -4.65 -7.46
N ARG A 194 1.89 -3.46 -6.99
CA ARG A 194 0.81 -2.64 -7.56
C ARG A 194 1.31 -1.59 -8.57
N PHE A 195 2.60 -1.63 -8.84
CA PHE A 195 3.34 -0.81 -9.79
C PHE A 195 4.28 -1.72 -10.57
N ILE A 196 4.79 -1.24 -11.70
CA ILE A 196 5.71 -2.00 -12.53
C ILE A 196 7.14 -1.68 -12.14
N LEU A 197 7.94 -2.72 -11.93
CA LEU A 197 9.39 -2.64 -11.87
C LEU A 197 9.97 -3.01 -13.24
N GLN A 198 10.88 -2.19 -13.75
CA GLN A 198 11.61 -2.45 -14.98
C GLN A 198 13.12 -2.40 -14.67
N ALA A 199 13.82 -3.47 -15.01
CA ALA A 199 15.28 -3.43 -15.20
C ALA A 199 15.71 -4.44 -16.28
N ASP A 200 16.98 -4.44 -16.66
CA ASP A 200 17.58 -5.48 -17.52
C ASP A 200 17.78 -6.80 -16.75
N PHE A 201 16.69 -7.39 -16.22
CA PHE A 201 16.76 -8.62 -15.45
C PHE A 201 17.16 -9.80 -16.32
N GLU A 202 17.98 -10.69 -15.76
CA GLU A 202 18.18 -12.01 -16.36
C GLU A 202 17.00 -12.92 -16.06
N ILE A 203 16.50 -13.56 -17.10
CA ILE A 203 15.27 -14.34 -17.11
C ILE A 203 15.53 -15.79 -17.48
N THR A 204 14.62 -16.69 -17.09
CA THR A 204 14.68 -18.11 -17.46
C THR A 204 14.56 -18.30 -18.97
N ALA A 205 14.94 -19.48 -19.48
CA ALA A 205 14.82 -19.80 -20.91
C ALA A 205 13.38 -19.69 -21.44
N ALA A 206 12.38 -19.94 -20.59
CA ALA A 206 10.97 -19.75 -20.92
C ALA A 206 10.55 -18.26 -21.01
N ARG A 207 11.39 -17.33 -20.54
CA ARG A 207 11.15 -15.88 -20.47
C ARG A 207 9.89 -15.49 -19.70
N GLN A 208 9.47 -16.31 -18.74
CA GLN A 208 8.28 -16.06 -17.92
C GLN A 208 8.62 -15.47 -16.54
N GLU A 209 9.83 -15.71 -16.04
CA GLU A 209 10.27 -15.28 -14.72
C GLU A 209 11.77 -14.95 -14.68
N ILE A 210 12.19 -14.27 -13.63
CA ILE A 210 13.58 -13.91 -13.41
C ILE A 210 14.37 -15.10 -12.87
N LEU A 211 15.66 -15.16 -13.21
CA LEU A 211 16.59 -16.09 -12.56
C LEU A 211 16.75 -15.70 -11.08
N ARG A 212 16.40 -16.63 -10.20
CA ARG A 212 16.69 -16.54 -8.76
C ARG A 212 18.18 -16.84 -8.52
N ASP A 213 18.71 -16.37 -7.39
CA ASP A 213 20.10 -16.58 -6.98
C ASP A 213 21.14 -16.04 -7.97
N ASN A 214 20.80 -14.93 -8.63
CA ASN A 214 21.67 -14.26 -9.58
C ASN A 214 22.14 -12.91 -9.03
N ARG A 215 23.47 -12.74 -8.93
CA ARG A 215 24.12 -11.52 -8.45
C ARG A 215 23.73 -10.28 -9.24
N TRP A 216 23.50 -10.40 -10.55
CA TRP A 216 23.06 -9.29 -11.38
C TRP A 216 21.66 -8.80 -10.97
N ASN A 217 20.71 -9.74 -10.84
CA ASN A 217 19.35 -9.42 -10.42
C ASN A 217 19.30 -8.92 -8.97
N ASP A 218 20.14 -9.45 -8.09
CA ASP A 218 20.26 -8.97 -6.70
C ASP A 218 20.80 -7.54 -6.61
N TRP A 219 21.83 -7.24 -7.42
CA TRP A 219 22.35 -5.88 -7.54
C TRP A 219 21.29 -4.92 -8.10
N LEU A 220 20.60 -5.28 -9.19
CA LEU A 220 19.51 -4.47 -9.74
C LEU A 220 18.44 -4.19 -8.70
N LYS A 221 17.96 -5.20 -7.96
CA LYS A 221 17.01 -5.00 -6.86
C LYS A 221 17.54 -4.01 -5.82
N SER A 222 18.81 -4.12 -5.44
CA SER A 222 19.41 -3.23 -4.45
C SER A 222 19.45 -1.78 -4.92
N GLU A 223 19.74 -1.57 -6.20
CA GLU A 223 19.74 -0.24 -6.82
C GLU A 223 18.32 0.29 -7.01
N MET A 224 17.34 -0.56 -7.27
CA MET A 224 15.93 -0.14 -7.44
C MET A 224 15.32 0.48 -6.18
N ILE A 225 15.86 0.19 -4.99
CA ILE A 225 15.40 0.79 -3.72
C ILE A 225 15.46 2.32 -3.78
N GLN A 226 16.49 2.87 -4.45
CA GLN A 226 16.67 4.33 -4.56
C GLN A 226 15.61 5.03 -5.44
N LEU A 227 14.80 4.27 -6.18
CA LEU A 227 13.71 4.83 -6.97
C LEU A 227 12.51 5.24 -6.11
N PHE A 228 12.38 4.72 -4.87
CA PHE A 228 11.27 5.07 -3.98
C PHE A 228 11.32 6.52 -3.49
N PRO A 229 12.46 7.04 -3.00
CA PRO A 229 12.59 8.46 -2.69
C PRO A 229 12.33 9.38 -3.89
N LEU A 230 12.83 9.00 -5.08
CA LEU A 230 12.58 9.75 -6.32
C LEU A 230 11.11 9.71 -6.72
N ALA A 231 10.44 8.56 -6.54
CA ALA A 231 9.01 8.43 -6.76
C ALA A 231 8.23 9.33 -5.80
N TYR A 232 8.59 9.34 -4.52
CA TYR A 232 7.96 10.21 -3.53
C TYR A 232 8.04 11.69 -3.95
N GLU A 233 9.22 12.16 -4.35
CA GLU A 233 9.41 13.54 -4.85
C GLU A 233 8.50 13.82 -6.05
N GLN A 234 8.44 12.91 -7.04
CA GLN A 234 7.54 13.07 -8.19
C GLN A 234 6.05 13.05 -7.79
N PHE A 235 5.65 12.23 -6.81
CA PHE A 235 4.28 12.21 -6.30
C PHE A 235 3.89 13.50 -5.57
N GLN A 236 4.84 14.20 -4.95
CA GLN A 236 4.60 15.52 -4.35
C GLN A 236 4.28 16.59 -5.41
N HIS A 237 4.89 16.47 -6.59
CA HIS A 237 4.69 17.37 -7.73
C HIS A 237 3.66 16.86 -8.76
N LEU A 238 3.09 15.68 -8.53
CA LEU A 238 2.14 15.05 -9.45
C LEU A 238 0.92 15.94 -9.79
N PRO A 239 0.30 16.69 -8.85
CA PRO A 239 -0.79 17.61 -9.20
C PRO A 239 -0.36 18.66 -10.23
N ASP A 240 0.86 19.17 -10.13
CA ASP A 240 1.43 20.18 -11.05
C ASP A 240 1.77 19.55 -12.41
N LEU A 241 2.33 18.33 -12.39
CA LEU A 241 2.61 17.56 -13.61
C LEU A 241 1.34 17.27 -14.40
N LEU A 242 0.27 16.86 -13.72
CA LEU A 242 -1.00 16.52 -14.35
C LEU A 242 -1.74 17.74 -14.91
N THR A 243 -1.57 18.93 -14.32
CA THR A 243 -2.16 20.17 -14.86
C THR A 243 -1.44 20.69 -16.10
N GLN A 244 -0.13 20.46 -16.21
CA GLN A 244 0.65 20.81 -17.40
C GLN A 244 0.36 19.90 -18.59
N CYS A 245 0.10 18.63 -18.31
CA CYS A 245 -0.33 17.70 -19.32
C CYS A 245 -1.81 18.03 -19.61
N THR A 246 -2.18 18.46 -20.83
CA THR A 246 -3.57 18.72 -21.25
C THR A 246 -4.35 17.40 -21.33
N LEU A 247 -4.47 16.71 -20.22
CA LEU A 247 -5.03 15.39 -20.12
C LEU A 247 -6.55 15.52 -19.97
N ASP A 248 -7.28 14.66 -20.66
CA ASP A 248 -8.71 14.42 -20.40
C ASP A 248 -8.97 13.81 -19.00
N PHE A 249 -7.97 13.82 -18.11
CA PHE A 249 -8.06 13.52 -16.68
C PHE A 249 -9.15 14.34 -15.97
N HIS A 250 -9.57 15.48 -16.56
CA HIS A 250 -10.53 16.45 -16.05
C HIS A 250 -12.01 16.05 -16.05
N GLN A 251 -12.39 14.78 -16.24
CA GLN A 251 -13.80 14.39 -16.06
C GLN A 251 -14.29 14.56 -14.61
N THR A 252 -13.38 14.71 -13.63
CA THR A 252 -13.75 15.03 -12.25
C THR A 252 -13.40 16.49 -11.94
N ASN A 253 -14.39 17.28 -11.53
CA ASN A 253 -14.31 18.71 -11.22
C ASN A 253 -13.40 19.06 -10.01
N ASN A 254 -12.56 18.15 -9.51
CA ASN A 254 -11.73 18.36 -8.33
C ASN A 254 -10.24 18.13 -8.63
N PRO A 255 -9.38 19.14 -8.38
CA PRO A 255 -7.94 18.96 -8.51
C PRO A 255 -7.42 17.97 -7.47
N LEU A 256 -6.43 17.16 -7.86
CA LEU A 256 -5.75 16.21 -6.97
C LEU A 256 -5.03 16.98 -5.85
N THR A 257 -5.32 16.61 -4.60
CA THR A 257 -4.62 17.19 -3.45
C THR A 257 -3.35 16.41 -3.13
N LYS A 258 -2.38 17.07 -2.47
CA LYS A 258 -1.15 16.42 -1.98
C LYS A 258 -1.42 15.24 -1.03
N ILE A 259 -2.52 15.32 -0.28
CA ILE A 259 -3.00 14.26 0.62
C ILE A 259 -3.42 13.05 -0.19
N GLN A 260 -4.21 13.24 -1.26
CA GLN A 260 -4.66 12.16 -2.13
C GLN A 260 -3.50 11.49 -2.87
N THR A 261 -2.55 12.26 -3.41
CA THR A 261 -1.38 11.69 -4.10
C THR A 261 -0.51 10.89 -3.16
N LEU A 262 -0.23 11.41 -1.96
CA LEU A 262 0.56 10.67 -0.97
C LEU A 262 -0.15 9.42 -0.46
N LYS A 263 -1.46 9.53 -0.17
CA LYS A 263 -2.30 8.40 0.23
C LYS A 263 -2.24 7.29 -0.83
N TYR A 264 -2.36 7.66 -2.10
CA TYR A 264 -2.26 6.72 -3.21
C TYR A 264 -0.88 6.07 -3.31
N PHE A 265 0.19 6.86 -3.19
CA PHE A 265 1.56 6.34 -3.17
C PHE A 265 1.77 5.29 -2.06
N LEU A 266 1.29 5.55 -0.84
CA LEU A 266 1.41 4.60 0.26
C LEU A 266 0.60 3.31 0.04
N LYS A 267 -0.59 3.40 -0.56
CA LYS A 267 -1.40 2.22 -0.93
C LYS A 267 -0.74 1.32 -1.97
N LEU A 268 0.14 1.88 -2.80
CA LEU A 268 0.86 1.13 -3.83
C LEU A 268 1.98 0.26 -3.24
N ILE A 269 2.47 0.58 -2.04
CA ILE A 269 3.50 -0.20 -1.35
C ILE A 269 2.86 -1.53 -0.89
N PRO A 270 3.37 -2.69 -1.35
CA PRO A 270 2.81 -3.98 -0.97
C PRO A 270 3.21 -4.38 0.45
N THR A 271 2.37 -5.17 1.10
CA THR A 271 2.73 -5.83 2.37
C THR A 271 3.46 -7.16 2.11
N ARG A 272 4.12 -7.70 3.13
CA ARG A 272 4.86 -8.98 3.02
C ARG A 272 3.96 -10.17 2.65
N ASN A 273 2.66 -10.09 2.95
CA ASN A 273 1.70 -11.16 2.68
C ASN A 273 1.23 -11.18 1.21
N GLU A 274 1.38 -10.06 0.50
CA GLU A 274 0.87 -9.88 -0.86
C GLU A 274 1.94 -10.11 -1.93
N ILE A 275 3.22 -10.13 -1.53
CA ILE A 275 4.38 -10.14 -2.43
C ILE A 275 5.13 -11.47 -2.41
N ASP A 276 5.74 -11.84 -3.54
CA ASP A 276 6.66 -12.98 -3.60
C ASP A 276 7.81 -12.78 -2.58
N PRO A 277 8.11 -13.79 -1.73
CA PRO A 277 9.11 -13.66 -0.66
C PRO A 277 10.49 -13.18 -1.13
N TYR A 278 10.83 -13.43 -2.40
CA TYR A 278 12.07 -12.96 -3.02
C TYR A 278 12.25 -11.42 -2.97
N PHE A 279 11.15 -10.66 -2.87
CA PHE A 279 11.14 -9.21 -2.80
C PHE A 279 10.88 -8.63 -1.40
N ASN A 280 10.75 -9.46 -0.35
CA ASN A 280 10.49 -8.96 1.01
C ASN A 280 11.57 -7.97 1.49
N ILE A 281 12.85 -8.32 1.32
CA ILE A 281 13.98 -7.47 1.70
C ILE A 281 13.97 -6.16 0.89
N PHE A 282 13.59 -6.24 -0.39
CA PHE A 282 13.47 -5.07 -1.24
C PHE A 282 12.42 -4.10 -0.70
N VAL A 283 11.22 -4.59 -0.37
CA VAL A 283 10.15 -3.76 0.20
C VAL A 283 10.56 -3.13 1.53
N ASP A 284 11.16 -3.92 2.44
CA ASP A 284 11.57 -3.39 3.74
C ASP A 284 12.62 -2.29 3.61
N LYS A 285 13.63 -2.47 2.74
CA LYS A 285 14.64 -1.45 2.47
C LYS A 285 14.08 -0.23 1.74
N SER A 286 13.09 -0.42 0.84
CA SER A 286 12.38 0.67 0.19
C SER A 286 11.62 1.53 1.20
N ILE A 287 10.97 0.92 2.18
CA ILE A 287 10.31 1.64 3.28
C ILE A 287 11.35 2.37 4.15
N GLN A 288 12.46 1.72 4.48
CA GLN A 288 13.56 2.36 5.23
C GLN A 288 14.11 3.59 4.51
N GLY A 289 14.24 3.54 3.17
CA GLY A 289 14.65 4.68 2.35
C GLY A 289 13.69 5.87 2.41
N LEU A 290 12.42 5.66 2.81
CA LEU A 290 11.41 6.71 2.94
C LEU A 290 11.37 7.34 4.34
N MET A 291 11.76 6.62 5.41
CA MET A 291 11.55 7.02 6.81
C MET A 291 12.09 8.43 7.16
N GLY A 292 13.19 8.86 6.52
CA GLY A 292 13.81 10.17 6.78
C GLY A 292 13.36 11.31 5.85
N ILE A 293 12.53 11.01 4.86
CA ILE A 293 12.18 11.97 3.77
C ILE A 293 10.68 12.20 3.73
N ILE A 294 9.90 11.14 3.93
CA ILE A 294 8.44 11.22 3.87
C ILE A 294 7.92 12.12 5.00
N ARG A 295 6.99 13.01 4.65
CA ARG A 295 6.21 13.77 5.62
C ARG A 295 4.74 13.40 5.52
N LEU A 296 4.11 13.19 6.66
CA LEU A 296 2.71 12.83 6.78
C LEU A 296 1.90 14.03 7.29
N PRO A 297 0.65 14.18 6.82
CA PRO A 297 -0.23 15.24 7.28
C PRO A 297 -0.75 14.92 8.68
N VAL A 298 -0.69 15.89 9.57
CA VAL A 298 -1.14 15.80 10.96
C VAL A 298 -2.04 16.96 11.32
N PHE A 299 -2.90 16.74 12.32
CA PHE A 299 -3.72 17.81 12.89
C PHE A 299 -2.88 18.66 13.85
N CYS A 300 -2.86 19.97 13.63
CA CYS A 300 -2.05 20.87 14.46
C CYS A 300 -2.79 21.35 15.72
N HIS A 301 -4.12 21.44 15.64
CA HIS A 301 -5.01 21.81 16.75
C HIS A 301 -6.22 20.87 16.83
N ASP A 302 -7.02 21.01 17.89
CA ASP A 302 -8.27 20.25 18.06
C ASP A 302 -9.30 20.58 16.95
N ASP A 303 -9.07 21.65 16.17
CA ASP A 303 -9.78 21.92 14.93
C ASP A 303 -9.20 21.04 13.80
N GLU A 304 -9.97 20.04 13.37
CA GLU A 304 -9.65 19.03 12.32
C GLU A 304 -9.36 19.62 10.91
N GLN A 305 -9.13 20.93 10.78
CA GLN A 305 -8.91 21.62 9.50
C GLN A 305 -7.46 22.07 9.27
N ILE A 306 -6.65 22.26 10.32
CA ILE A 306 -5.27 22.76 10.17
C ILE A 306 -4.30 21.59 10.05
N ILE A 307 -3.63 21.51 8.89
CA ILE A 307 -2.76 20.41 8.51
C ILE A 307 -1.30 20.87 8.47
N ASP A 308 -0.46 20.25 9.30
CA ASP A 308 0.99 20.36 9.22
C ASP A 308 1.60 19.07 8.66
N TRP A 309 2.83 19.15 8.14
CA TRP A 309 3.54 18.03 7.52
C TRP A 309 4.76 17.67 8.36
N VAL A 310 4.69 16.55 9.08
CA VAL A 310 5.73 16.11 10.03
C VAL A 310 6.28 14.73 9.67
N LEU A 311 7.41 14.35 10.28
CA LEU A 311 8.00 13.03 10.06
C LEU A 311 7.14 11.93 10.71
N PRO A 312 7.10 10.71 10.14
CA PRO A 312 6.36 9.58 10.73
C PRO A 312 6.72 9.31 12.20
N SER A 313 7.99 9.51 12.60
CA SER A 313 8.44 9.33 13.99
C SER A 313 7.76 10.25 15.00
N GLN A 314 7.13 11.33 14.52
CA GLN A 314 6.35 12.26 15.34
C GLN A 314 4.85 12.01 15.23
N CYS A 315 4.42 10.99 14.47
CA CYS A 315 3.02 10.68 14.25
C CYS A 315 2.54 9.56 15.17
N VAL A 316 1.35 9.75 15.74
CA VAL A 316 0.64 8.76 16.54
C VAL A 316 -0.58 8.24 15.79
N ILE A 317 -0.69 6.92 15.70
CA ILE A 317 -1.84 6.22 15.14
C ILE A 317 -2.83 5.92 16.27
N VAL A 318 -4.02 6.50 16.17
CA VAL A 318 -5.15 6.20 17.06
C VAL A 318 -6.39 6.03 16.20
N ARG A 319 -6.95 4.81 16.15
CA ARG A 319 -8.16 4.51 15.37
C ARG A 319 -9.44 4.94 16.07
N ASP A 320 -9.47 4.86 17.39
CA ASP A 320 -10.67 5.18 18.16
C ASP A 320 -10.83 6.70 18.29
N THR A 321 -11.90 7.23 17.69
CA THR A 321 -12.23 8.65 17.78
C THR A 321 -12.54 9.08 19.21
N PHE A 322 -12.91 8.14 20.08
CA PHE A 322 -13.11 8.40 21.51
C PHE A 322 -11.81 8.79 22.21
N ILE A 323 -10.72 8.07 21.95
CA ILE A 323 -9.40 8.35 22.55
C ILE A 323 -8.88 9.71 22.08
N ARG A 324 -9.08 10.05 20.80
CA ARG A 324 -8.74 11.36 20.24
C ARG A 324 -9.51 12.51 20.91
N LYS A 325 -10.76 12.29 21.30
CA LYS A 325 -11.58 13.30 22.01
C LYS A 325 -11.13 13.52 23.45
N ILE A 326 -10.60 12.49 24.10
CA ILE A 326 -10.18 12.56 25.51
C ILE A 326 -8.81 13.19 25.64
N PHE A 327 -7.86 12.77 24.79
CA PHE A 327 -6.50 13.28 24.82
C PHE A 327 -6.32 14.31 23.70
N SER A 328 -6.37 15.59 24.07
CA SER A 328 -6.20 16.70 23.12
C SER A 328 -4.82 16.69 22.46
N GLN A 329 -4.72 17.32 21.28
CA GLN A 329 -3.46 17.43 20.54
C GLN A 329 -2.37 18.15 21.37
N ASN A 330 -2.76 19.13 22.19
CA ASN A 330 -1.85 19.85 23.09
C ASN A 330 -1.23 18.94 24.17
N LEU A 331 -2.00 17.96 24.67
CA LEU A 331 -1.50 17.01 25.67
C LEU A 331 -0.45 16.06 25.07
N LEU A 332 -0.69 15.55 23.86
CA LEU A 332 0.29 14.74 23.14
C LEU A 332 1.58 15.50 22.85
N LEU A 333 1.47 16.76 22.41
CA LEU A 333 2.62 17.59 22.09
C LEU A 333 3.49 17.85 23.34
N SER A 334 2.86 18.13 24.49
CA SER A 334 3.60 18.43 25.73
C SER A 334 4.36 17.24 26.32
N HIS A 335 3.83 16.02 26.17
CA HIS A 335 4.43 14.82 26.76
C HIS A 335 5.33 14.04 25.80
N PHE A 336 4.95 13.97 24.54
CA PHE A 336 5.60 13.10 23.55
C PHE A 336 6.12 13.86 22.34
N ASN A 337 5.89 15.18 22.26
CA ASN A 337 6.23 15.99 21.09
C ASN A 337 5.72 15.35 19.77
N SER A 338 4.51 14.79 19.82
CA SER A 338 3.92 13.98 18.77
C SER A 338 2.52 14.50 18.38
N TYR A 339 2.07 14.13 17.18
CA TYR A 339 0.83 14.59 16.58
C TYR A 339 -0.08 13.45 16.13
N TYR A 340 -1.38 13.69 16.16
CA TYR A 340 -2.34 12.75 15.56
C TYR A 340 -2.24 12.74 14.05
N LEU A 341 -2.08 11.54 13.50
CA LEU A 341 -2.12 11.33 12.05
C LEU A 341 -3.53 11.63 11.51
N HIS A 342 -3.57 12.21 10.31
CA HIS A 342 -4.79 12.54 9.59
C HIS A 342 -5.69 11.31 9.36
N ASP A 343 -6.99 11.52 9.54
CA ASP A 343 -8.03 10.47 9.53
C ASP A 343 -8.05 9.61 8.26
N GLU A 344 -7.85 10.21 7.09
CA GLU A 344 -7.83 9.48 5.81
C GLU A 344 -6.73 8.43 5.75
N PHE A 345 -5.57 8.69 6.34
CA PHE A 345 -4.45 7.74 6.33
C PHE A 345 -4.74 6.56 7.25
N ILE A 346 -5.37 6.81 8.40
CA ILE A 346 -5.69 5.78 9.39
C ILE A 346 -6.77 4.83 8.88
N LYS A 347 -7.73 5.36 8.14
CA LYS A 347 -8.86 4.59 7.59
C LYS A 347 -8.48 3.80 6.35
N GLU A 348 -7.58 4.32 5.51
CA GLU A 348 -7.34 3.77 4.18
C GLU A 348 -5.94 3.18 3.92
N CYS A 349 -4.92 3.51 4.73
CA CYS A 349 -3.59 2.94 4.58
C CYS A 349 -3.39 1.73 5.51
N ASP A 350 -2.52 0.81 5.10
CA ASP A 350 -2.13 -0.31 5.95
C ASP A 350 -1.30 0.18 7.14
N GLU A 351 -1.73 -0.20 8.33
CA GLU A 351 -1.11 0.22 9.57
C GLU A 351 0.31 -0.36 9.76
N GLN A 352 0.58 -1.56 9.24
CA GLN A 352 1.92 -2.14 9.27
C GLN A 352 2.91 -1.29 8.48
N ILE A 353 2.47 -0.71 7.35
CA ILE A 353 3.30 0.18 6.54
C ILE A 353 3.56 1.48 7.31
N LEU A 354 2.52 2.07 7.93
CA LEU A 354 2.67 3.28 8.74
C LEU A 354 3.64 3.07 9.93
N ILE A 355 3.54 1.94 10.63
CA ILE A 355 4.45 1.59 11.73
C ILE A 355 5.88 1.42 11.20
N LYS A 356 6.07 0.71 10.08
CA LYS A 356 7.40 0.55 9.48
C LYS A 356 8.01 1.87 8.99
N LEU A 357 7.19 2.84 8.60
CA LEU A 357 7.65 4.20 8.27
C LEU A 357 8.12 4.99 9.49
N GLY A 358 7.69 4.58 10.70
CA GLY A 358 8.09 5.18 11.97
C GLY A 358 6.93 5.69 12.83
N CYS A 359 5.67 5.58 12.37
CA CYS A 359 4.52 5.98 13.18
C CYS A 359 4.39 5.11 14.43
N ARG A 360 4.05 5.72 15.56
CA ARG A 360 3.90 5.04 16.85
C ARG A 360 2.42 4.79 17.17
N ARG A 361 2.13 3.68 17.87
CA ARG A 361 0.85 3.47 18.56
C ARG A 361 0.96 3.92 20.01
N LEU A 362 -0.13 4.39 20.61
CA LEU A 362 -0.15 4.63 22.05
C LEU A 362 -0.15 3.29 22.77
N ASP A 363 0.89 3.03 23.55
CA ASP A 363 0.96 1.87 24.43
C ASP A 363 0.18 2.16 25.72
N PHE A 364 -0.15 1.12 26.49
CA PHE A 364 -0.84 1.26 27.78
C PHE A 364 -0.09 2.21 28.73
N ALA A 365 1.24 2.10 28.78
CA ALA A 365 2.10 3.00 29.56
C ALA A 365 1.97 4.48 29.16
N ASP A 366 1.79 4.78 27.87
CA ASP A 366 1.61 6.15 27.40
C ASP A 366 0.26 6.71 27.83
N ILE A 367 -0.80 5.88 27.70
CA ILE A 367 -2.16 6.25 28.09
C ILE A 367 -2.24 6.51 29.59
N LEU A 368 -1.61 5.66 30.42
CA LEU A 368 -1.51 5.90 31.85
C LEU A 368 -0.80 7.21 32.19
N ARG A 369 0.29 7.55 31.48
CA ARG A 369 0.99 8.83 31.68
C ARG A 369 0.09 10.02 31.34
N LEU A 370 -0.66 9.95 30.23
CA LEU A 370 -1.61 10.99 29.84
C LEU A 370 -2.74 11.15 30.87
N ILE A 371 -3.33 10.05 31.33
CA ILE A 371 -4.37 10.07 32.37
C ILE A 371 -3.84 10.68 33.67
N ARG A 372 -2.62 10.34 34.09
CA ARG A 372 -1.99 10.95 35.28
C ARG A 372 -1.80 12.45 35.15
N THR A 373 -1.44 12.94 33.96
CA THR A 373 -1.33 14.38 33.74
C THR A 373 -2.69 15.05 33.86
N LEU A 374 -3.72 14.48 33.23
CA LEU A 374 -5.08 15.00 33.34
C LEU A 374 -5.57 14.99 34.79
N TYR A 375 -5.25 13.93 35.55
CA TYR A 375 -5.54 13.84 36.98
C TYR A 375 -4.86 14.98 37.76
N LYS A 376 -3.55 15.19 37.56
CA LYS A 376 -2.79 16.26 38.24
C LYS A 376 -3.24 17.65 37.85
N GLN A 377 -3.60 17.88 36.59
CA GLN A 377 -4.12 19.17 36.12
C GLN A 377 -5.48 19.48 36.76
N ASN A 378 -6.36 18.48 36.86
CA ASN A 378 -7.64 18.62 37.55
C ASN A 378 -7.46 18.90 39.06
N ASP A 379 -6.48 18.26 39.71
CA ASP A 379 -6.13 18.54 41.11
C ASP A 379 -5.61 19.97 41.34
N GLN A 380 -4.91 20.55 40.35
CA GLN A 380 -4.33 21.90 40.47
C GLN A 380 -5.31 23.03 40.11
N ILE A 381 -6.26 22.80 39.21
CA ILE A 381 -7.14 23.85 38.66
C ILE A 381 -8.42 24.05 39.48
N HIS A 382 -8.86 23.05 40.26
CA HIS A 382 -10.11 23.14 41.03
C HIS A 382 -9.98 22.56 42.45
N SER A 383 -9.75 23.40 43.47
CA SER A 383 -9.92 22.99 44.87
C SER A 383 -11.37 22.71 45.27
N THR A 384 -12.35 22.85 44.36
CA THR A 384 -13.76 22.57 44.62
C THR A 384 -14.48 22.10 43.34
N LYS A 385 -14.18 20.89 42.87
CA LYS A 385 -15.13 19.95 42.23
C LYS A 385 -14.34 18.72 41.82
N THR A 386 -14.72 17.59 42.40
CA THR A 386 -14.26 16.25 42.09
C THR A 386 -14.21 16.02 40.58
N THR A 387 -13.17 15.33 40.10
CA THR A 387 -13.16 14.71 38.77
C THR A 387 -14.52 14.11 38.49
N SER A 388 -15.16 14.51 37.38
CA SER A 388 -16.51 14.05 37.13
C SER A 388 -16.48 12.53 36.92
N ILE A 389 -17.51 11.84 37.43
CA ILE A 389 -17.66 10.38 37.25
C ILE A 389 -17.59 10.00 35.76
N GLU A 390 -18.02 10.91 34.88
CA GLU A 390 -17.92 10.77 33.42
C GLU A 390 -16.47 10.74 32.91
N GLN A 391 -15.59 11.61 33.42
CA GLN A 391 -14.16 11.61 33.05
C GLN A 391 -13.46 10.33 33.53
N ILE A 392 -13.83 9.86 34.73
CA ILE A 392 -13.32 8.59 35.27
C ILE A 392 -13.78 7.41 34.41
N ALA A 393 -15.06 7.36 34.03
CA ALA A 393 -15.59 6.36 33.13
C ALA A 393 -14.84 6.38 31.78
N GLN A 394 -14.56 7.57 31.25
CA GLN A 394 -13.80 7.76 30.02
C GLN A 394 -12.36 7.24 30.14
N TRP A 395 -11.68 7.49 31.26
CA TRP A 395 -10.34 6.96 31.51
C TRP A 395 -10.33 5.43 31.61
N LEU A 396 -11.29 4.83 32.33
CA LEU A 396 -11.43 3.38 32.42
C LEU A 396 -11.70 2.74 31.05
N LEU A 397 -12.50 3.38 30.21
CA LEU A 397 -12.74 2.95 28.83
C LEU A 397 -11.48 3.02 27.96
N CYS A 398 -10.65 4.05 28.12
CA CYS A 398 -9.36 4.15 27.43
C CYS A 398 -8.38 3.06 27.88
N ILE A 399 -8.34 2.79 29.20
CA ILE A 399 -7.50 1.75 29.79
C ILE A 399 -7.92 0.36 29.27
N ASP A 400 -9.21 0.03 29.33
CA ASP A 400 -9.76 -1.23 28.80
C ASP A 400 -9.42 -1.41 27.32
N TYR A 401 -9.58 -0.35 26.53
CA TYR A 401 -9.25 -0.37 25.12
C TYR A 401 -7.76 -0.62 24.86
N SER A 402 -6.88 0.05 25.60
CA SER A 402 -5.43 -0.11 25.43
C SER A 402 -4.95 -1.51 25.78
N LEU A 403 -5.50 -2.10 26.84
CA LEU A 403 -5.17 -3.48 27.24
C LEU A 403 -5.68 -4.50 26.22
N GLN A 404 -6.87 -4.28 25.64
CA GLN A 404 -7.37 -5.11 24.54
C GLN A 404 -6.45 -5.02 23.31
N GLN A 405 -6.01 -3.81 22.95
CA GLN A 405 -5.11 -3.61 21.82
C GLN A 405 -3.74 -4.28 22.02
N GLU A 406 -3.22 -4.31 23.25
CA GLU A 406 -1.97 -5.01 23.56
C GLU A 406 -2.12 -6.53 23.43
N ARG A 407 -3.22 -7.09 23.96
CA ARG A 407 -3.54 -8.54 23.83
C ARG A 407 -3.75 -9.00 22.40
N GLU A 408 -4.21 -8.11 21.52
CA GLU A 408 -4.41 -8.40 20.10
C GLU A 408 -3.13 -8.23 19.25
N ARG A 409 -1.98 -7.84 19.84
CA ARG A 409 -0.72 -7.68 19.10
C ARG A 409 -0.23 -9.04 18.56
N PRO A 410 0.06 -9.14 17.25
CA PRO A 410 0.66 -10.36 16.69
C PRO A 410 2.06 -10.56 17.30
N GLY A 411 2.23 -11.62 18.10
CA GLY A 411 3.45 -11.92 18.86
C GLY A 411 3.26 -11.98 20.38
N PHE A 412 2.11 -11.53 20.91
CA PHE A 412 1.85 -11.53 22.36
C PHE A 412 1.84 -12.93 23.00
N ASN A 413 1.64 -13.98 22.21
CA ASN A 413 1.65 -15.39 22.65
C ASN A 413 2.98 -16.13 22.36
N THR A 414 4.07 -15.43 22.03
CA THR A 414 5.38 -16.09 21.84
C THR A 414 6.29 -15.85 23.04
N ASP A 415 6.32 -16.83 23.95
CA ASP A 415 7.26 -17.16 25.04
C ASP A 415 8.56 -16.33 25.20
N TYR A 416 8.49 -15.00 25.31
CA TYR A 416 9.60 -14.15 25.75
C TYR A 416 9.18 -13.38 27.00
N ASP A 417 9.82 -13.73 28.12
CA ASP A 417 9.51 -13.31 29.50
C ASP A 417 9.57 -11.78 29.78
N ASP A 418 9.95 -10.93 28.81
CA ASP A 418 10.15 -9.49 29.03
C ASP A 418 8.83 -8.68 29.03
N ASP A 419 7.81 -9.09 28.26
CA ASP A 419 6.55 -8.31 28.15
C ASP A 419 5.69 -8.42 29.44
N ASP A 420 5.73 -9.57 30.13
CA ASP A 420 4.98 -9.85 31.37
C ASP A 420 5.44 -8.97 32.55
N GLU A 421 6.75 -8.66 32.65
CA GLU A 421 7.26 -7.75 33.69
C GLU A 421 6.80 -6.30 33.48
N THR A 422 6.76 -5.83 32.23
CA THR A 422 6.25 -4.49 31.89
C THR A 422 4.73 -4.37 32.10
N GLU A 423 3.94 -5.41 31.79
CA GLU A 423 2.51 -5.42 32.07
C GLU A 423 2.25 -5.43 33.59
N MET A 424 2.97 -6.25 34.36
CA MET A 424 2.84 -6.28 35.82
C MET A 424 3.23 -4.95 36.48
N THR A 425 4.31 -4.30 36.03
CA THR A 425 4.73 -3.00 36.59
C THR A 425 3.73 -1.89 36.28
N THR A 426 3.18 -1.84 35.06
CA THR A 426 2.17 -0.85 34.66
C THR A 426 0.81 -1.07 35.32
N ILE A 427 0.38 -2.34 35.51
CA ILE A 427 -0.82 -2.68 36.28
C ILE A 427 -0.66 -2.27 37.75
N ASN A 428 0.47 -2.59 38.38
CA ASN A 428 0.76 -2.14 39.76
C ASN A 428 0.79 -0.61 39.88
N GLU A 429 1.22 0.06 38.83
CA GLU A 429 1.19 1.51 38.71
C GLU A 429 -0.22 2.10 38.54
N LEU A 430 -1.13 1.38 37.90
CA LEU A 430 -2.55 1.72 37.84
C LEU A 430 -3.23 1.45 39.18
N LYS A 431 -2.84 0.38 39.89
CA LYS A 431 -3.43 0.08 41.20
C LYS A 431 -3.21 1.19 42.23
N LYS A 432 -2.11 1.94 42.11
CA LYS A 432 -1.78 3.10 42.95
C LYS A 432 -2.63 4.35 42.67
N LEU A 433 -3.36 4.41 41.56
CA LEU A 433 -4.11 5.59 41.16
C LEU A 433 -5.49 5.64 41.83
N LYS A 434 -5.80 6.77 42.48
CA LYS A 434 -7.09 7.04 43.13
C LYS A 434 -8.15 7.40 42.08
N ILE A 435 -8.68 6.40 41.38
CA ILE A 435 -9.60 6.58 40.25
C ILE A 435 -11.02 6.09 40.56
N ILE A 436 -11.25 5.34 41.64
CA ILE A 436 -12.57 4.73 41.86
C ILE A 436 -13.49 5.63 42.72
N PRO A 437 -14.68 5.99 42.22
CA PRO A 437 -15.68 6.72 42.98
C PRO A 437 -16.53 5.76 43.83
N LEU A 438 -16.62 6.05 45.13
CA LEU A 438 -17.48 5.33 46.07
C LEU A 438 -18.79 6.08 46.31
N ARG A 439 -19.89 5.34 46.44
CA ARG A 439 -21.25 5.88 46.66
C ARG A 439 -21.39 6.78 47.90
N GLN A 440 -20.58 6.55 48.93
CA GLN A 440 -20.66 7.26 50.22
C GLN A 440 -19.56 8.31 50.47
N GLN A 441 -18.50 8.36 49.66
CA GLN A 441 -17.34 9.22 49.91
C GLN A 441 -17.08 10.16 48.74
N SER A 442 -16.92 11.45 49.02
CA SER A 442 -16.44 12.46 48.06
C SER A 442 -14.98 12.27 47.64
N GLN A 443 -14.30 11.26 48.19
CA GLN A 443 -12.89 10.95 47.93
C GLN A 443 -12.79 9.73 47.01
N LEU A 444 -11.91 9.85 46.02
CA LEU A 444 -11.53 8.74 45.14
C LEU A 444 -10.57 7.80 45.87
N VAL A 445 -10.73 6.50 45.66
CA VAL A 445 -9.92 5.46 46.29
C VAL A 445 -9.04 4.78 45.25
N SER A 446 -7.83 4.37 45.64
CA SER A 446 -6.87 3.65 44.78
C SER A 446 -6.97 2.15 44.96
N PHE A 447 -6.81 1.32 43.92
CA PHE A 447 -6.90 -0.14 44.03
C PHE A 447 -5.96 -0.77 45.08
N ASP A 448 -4.81 -0.16 45.41
CA ASP A 448 -3.96 -0.64 46.52
C ASP A 448 -4.61 -0.42 47.91
N GLU A 449 -5.46 0.60 48.05
CA GLU A 449 -6.36 0.76 49.21
C GLU A 449 -7.54 -0.24 49.16
N PHE A 450 -7.81 -0.92 48.01
CA PHE A 450 -8.89 -1.89 47.79
C PHE A 450 -8.56 -3.30 48.29
N ASP A 451 -7.31 -3.76 48.13
CA ASP A 451 -6.92 -5.12 48.56
C ASP A 451 -7.15 -5.37 50.07
N LYS A 452 -7.43 -4.32 50.85
CA LYS A 452 -7.73 -4.37 52.29
C LYS A 452 -9.23 -4.33 52.64
N ARG A 453 -10.15 -4.06 51.70
CA ARG A 453 -11.61 -3.98 51.92
C ARG A 453 -12.38 -4.44 50.67
N THR A 454 -13.20 -5.50 50.78
CA THR A 454 -14.06 -5.96 49.67
C THR A 454 -15.06 -4.86 49.26
N ILE A 455 -14.86 -4.28 48.08
CA ILE A 455 -15.78 -3.31 47.48
C ILE A 455 -16.72 -4.06 46.54
N LEU A 456 -18.01 -3.74 46.61
CA LEU A 456 -19.04 -4.46 45.88
C LEU A 456 -19.50 -3.67 44.67
N PHE A 457 -19.80 -4.39 43.59
CA PHE A 457 -20.61 -3.80 42.52
C PHE A 457 -21.98 -3.40 43.08
N PRO A 458 -22.57 -2.31 42.58
CA PRO A 458 -23.86 -1.86 43.05
C PRO A 458 -24.93 -2.94 42.85
N PRO A 459 -25.89 -3.06 43.80
CA PRO A 459 -26.89 -4.11 43.76
C PRO A 459 -27.78 -4.01 42.52
N ASN A 460 -28.18 -5.16 41.99
CA ASN A 460 -28.97 -5.21 40.76
C ASN A 460 -30.33 -4.54 40.96
N LYS A 461 -30.57 -3.44 40.24
CA LYS A 461 -31.78 -2.60 40.33
C LYS A 461 -33.08 -3.37 39.99
N SER A 462 -32.98 -4.53 39.33
CA SER A 462 -34.12 -5.41 38.99
C SER A 462 -34.63 -6.24 40.17
N ILE A 463 -33.85 -6.36 41.26
CA ILE A 463 -34.19 -7.18 42.42
C ILE A 463 -34.81 -6.30 43.52
N LYS A 464 -36.01 -6.67 44.00
CA LYS A 464 -36.65 -5.98 45.12
C LYS A 464 -36.09 -6.50 46.45
N TYR A 465 -35.25 -5.69 47.09
CA TYR A 465 -34.74 -5.97 48.43
C TYR A 465 -35.68 -5.48 49.52
N ASP A 466 -35.82 -6.26 50.59
CA ASP A 466 -36.54 -5.85 51.81
C ASP A 466 -35.89 -4.60 52.46
N LYS A 467 -36.71 -3.79 53.14
CA LYS A 467 -36.27 -2.51 53.74
C LYS A 467 -35.06 -2.65 54.68
N HIS A 468 -34.97 -3.75 55.42
CA HIS A 468 -33.86 -4.01 56.34
C HIS A 468 -32.56 -4.37 55.60
N LEU A 469 -32.64 -5.05 54.45
CA LEU A 469 -31.49 -5.37 53.61
C LEU A 469 -31.00 -4.14 52.83
N LYS A 470 -31.89 -3.21 52.47
CA LYS A 470 -31.50 -1.95 51.83
C LYS A 470 -30.59 -1.08 52.70
N LEU A 471 -30.85 -1.01 54.01
CA LEU A 471 -30.01 -0.25 54.94
C LEU A 471 -28.60 -0.83 55.04
N VAL A 472 -28.48 -2.16 55.08
CA VAL A 472 -27.19 -2.85 55.09
C VAL A 472 -26.46 -2.69 53.75
N LEU A 473 -27.18 -2.70 52.63
CA LEU A 473 -26.64 -2.48 51.29
C LEU A 473 -26.18 -1.04 51.07
N ASP A 474 -26.88 -0.07 51.65
CA ASP A 474 -26.48 1.34 51.57
C ASP A 474 -25.19 1.60 52.38
N ASP A 475 -24.94 0.86 53.46
CA ASP A 475 -23.73 0.95 54.30
C ASP A 475 -22.50 0.20 53.74
N LEU A 476 -22.67 -0.59 52.68
CA LEU A 476 -21.57 -1.31 52.05
C LEU A 476 -20.78 -0.37 51.11
N PRO A 477 -19.44 -0.50 51.06
CA PRO A 477 -18.63 0.28 50.15
C PRO A 477 -18.87 -0.23 48.73
N THR A 478 -19.73 0.49 48.00
CA THR A 478 -20.16 0.18 46.64
C THR A 478 -19.63 1.22 45.66
N ILE A 479 -19.25 0.77 44.46
CA ILE A 479 -18.92 1.66 43.35
C ILE A 479 -20.14 2.52 43.03
N ASP A 480 -19.94 3.82 42.78
CA ASP A 480 -21.04 4.73 42.43
C ASP A 480 -21.80 4.23 41.19
N ASP A 481 -23.10 3.98 41.36
CA ASP A 481 -24.03 3.51 40.33
C ASP A 481 -23.91 4.33 39.03
N ARG A 482 -23.63 5.64 39.12
CA ARG A 482 -23.52 6.56 37.98
C ARG A 482 -22.36 6.22 37.04
N LEU A 483 -21.30 5.60 37.55
CA LEU A 483 -20.15 5.20 36.74
C LEU A 483 -20.54 4.09 35.77
N LEU A 484 -21.19 3.06 36.29
CA LEU A 484 -21.62 1.91 35.51
C LEU A 484 -22.81 2.26 34.62
N ASP A 485 -23.75 3.08 35.11
CA ASP A 485 -24.87 3.58 34.31
C ASP A 485 -24.37 4.38 33.09
N TYR A 486 -23.35 5.22 33.24
CA TYR A 486 -22.75 5.98 32.12
C TYR A 486 -22.12 5.06 31.06
N ILE A 487 -21.40 4.03 31.50
CA ILE A 487 -20.76 3.06 30.62
C ILE A 487 -21.81 2.17 29.95
N GLU A 488 -22.86 1.77 30.66
CA GLU A 488 -23.96 0.95 30.14
C GLU A 488 -24.75 1.71 29.07
N ASP A 489 -25.04 2.99 29.31
CA ASP A 489 -25.83 3.83 28.40
C ASP A 489 -25.06 4.19 27.12
N LYS A 490 -23.76 4.56 27.24
CA LYS A 490 -22.95 4.94 26.07
C LYS A 490 -22.21 3.80 25.38
N TYR A 491 -21.81 2.77 26.12
CA TYR A 491 -20.94 1.68 25.65
C TYR A 491 -21.39 0.31 26.19
N PRO A 492 -22.63 -0.14 25.92
CA PRO A 492 -23.21 -1.34 26.52
C PRO A 492 -22.40 -2.62 26.24
N ARG A 493 -21.67 -2.69 25.12
CA ARG A 493 -20.84 -3.85 24.76
C ARG A 493 -19.54 -3.96 25.57
N ARG A 494 -19.09 -2.89 26.22
CA ARG A 494 -17.82 -2.85 26.97
C ARG A 494 -18.00 -2.97 28.48
N ILE A 495 -19.23 -2.93 28.98
CA ILE A 495 -19.48 -2.97 30.43
C ILE A 495 -18.97 -4.26 31.08
N ASP A 496 -19.12 -5.41 30.41
CA ASP A 496 -18.64 -6.68 30.94
C ASP A 496 -17.11 -6.77 30.94
N SER A 497 -16.45 -6.18 29.93
CA SER A 497 -14.98 -6.07 29.92
C SER A 497 -14.48 -5.20 31.07
N ILE A 498 -15.13 -4.06 31.31
CA ILE A 498 -14.78 -3.17 32.42
C ILE A 498 -15.05 -3.80 33.78
N LYS A 499 -16.17 -4.52 33.95
CA LYS A 499 -16.43 -5.30 35.17
C LYS A 499 -15.33 -6.34 35.40
N THR A 500 -14.91 -7.03 34.34
CA THR A 500 -13.82 -8.02 34.41
C THR A 500 -12.49 -7.35 34.76
N LEU A 501 -12.18 -6.20 34.15
CA LEU A 501 -11.00 -5.41 34.45
C LEU A 501 -10.98 -4.95 35.91
N LEU A 502 -12.09 -4.42 36.41
CA LEU A 502 -12.21 -4.00 37.81
C LEU A 502 -12.03 -5.19 38.76
N THR A 503 -12.65 -6.35 38.46
CA THR A 503 -12.52 -7.59 39.25
C THR A 503 -11.11 -8.16 39.24
N ASN A 504 -10.36 -8.00 38.14
CA ASN A 504 -8.98 -8.45 38.05
C ASN A 504 -8.01 -7.54 38.82
N LEU A 505 -8.38 -6.28 39.02
CA LEU A 505 -7.58 -5.30 39.74
C LEU A 505 -7.80 -5.33 41.26
N GLY A 506 -8.90 -5.92 41.73
CA GLY A 506 -9.30 -6.06 43.13
C GLY A 506 -10.81 -6.16 43.27
#